data_AF-A0A0L0FBF7-F1
#
_entry.id   AF-A0A0L0FBF7-F1
#
_cell.length_a   1.000
_cell.length_b   1.000
_cell.length_c   1.000
_cell.angle_alpha   90.00
_cell.angle_beta   90.00
_cell.angle_gamma   90.00
#
_symmetry.space_group_name_H-M   'P 1'
#
loop_
_entity.id
_entity.type
_entity.pdbx_description
1 polymer ?
#
loop_
_entity_poly.entity_id
_entity_poly.type
_entity_poly.pdbx_seq_one_letter_code
_entity_poly.pdbx_strand_id
1 'polypeptide(L)'
;MHKQTERFKEAGCTIDCLNVAIDTPPTQRIVEAVQKADIVVVSGGNTLYAVDRWVKLGIDKLLRQAVERRVVMCGGSAGAICWFDSGHSDSMDPDSYRKNKLAEGSDSRDDSAAPESADDAKPWKYIRVNGMGFLPGLCCPHHDRVQSNGVLRAVDFDEMLQRHPGETGICIDHWAALVVNGDSYTVISPEGTAGSVTATGKYTTEGTGKPGIWLKSVDESGSVNQKLVPSHGKLSNILKPATQVVEDARVDQCRQENPSV
;
A
#
# COMPACT_ATOMS: atom_id res chain seq x y z
N MET A 1 4.18 9.04 -14.33
CA MET A 1 4.50 10.12 -13.37
C MET A 1 3.58 11.35 -13.49
N HIS A 2 3.24 11.81 -14.71
CA HIS A 2 2.34 12.96 -14.91
C HIS A 2 1.04 12.85 -14.09
N LYS A 3 0.33 11.72 -14.21
CA LYS A 3 -0.96 11.47 -13.54
C LYS A 3 -0.94 11.63 -12.00
N GLN A 4 0.17 11.34 -11.33
CA GLN A 4 0.26 11.40 -9.86
C GLN A 4 0.71 12.76 -9.32
N THR A 5 1.31 13.61 -10.16
CA THR A 5 1.93 14.88 -9.73
C THR A 5 1.25 16.12 -10.30
N GLU A 6 0.32 15.94 -11.24
CA GLU A 6 -0.38 17.03 -11.92
C GLU A 6 -1.08 17.99 -10.94
N ARG A 7 -1.87 17.46 -10.00
CA ARG A 7 -2.55 18.28 -8.98
C ARG A 7 -1.57 19.05 -8.07
N PHE A 8 -0.38 18.50 -7.82
CA PHE A 8 0.65 19.21 -7.06
C PHE A 8 1.21 20.39 -7.87
N LYS A 9 1.44 20.21 -9.18
CA LYS A 9 1.87 21.31 -10.07
C LYS A 9 0.82 22.40 -10.16
N GLU A 10 -0.46 22.04 -10.31
CA GLU A 10 -1.58 23.00 -10.30
C GLU A 10 -1.65 23.80 -8.99
N ALA A 11 -1.31 23.15 -7.87
CA ALA A 11 -1.19 23.79 -6.56
C ALA A 11 0.12 24.60 -6.37
N GLY A 12 0.96 24.72 -7.40
CA GLY A 12 2.20 25.51 -7.36
C GLY A 12 3.42 24.78 -6.78
N CYS A 13 3.35 23.47 -6.58
CA CYS A 13 4.49 22.69 -6.08
C CYS A 13 5.56 22.53 -7.18
N THR A 14 6.83 22.63 -6.77
CA THR A 14 7.95 22.20 -7.62
C THR A 14 8.13 20.70 -7.50
N ILE A 15 8.15 20.00 -8.63
CA ILE A 15 8.30 18.54 -8.65
C ILE A 15 9.77 18.19 -8.86
N ASP A 16 10.36 17.47 -7.90
CA ASP A 16 11.68 16.87 -8.02
C ASP A 16 11.57 15.34 -8.00
N CYS A 17 11.94 14.70 -9.10
CA CYS A 17 11.74 13.27 -9.29
C CYS A 17 13.00 12.49 -8.94
N LEU A 18 12.91 11.66 -7.90
CA LEU A 18 13.96 10.75 -7.50
C LEU A 18 13.66 9.33 -8.03
N ASN A 19 14.18 8.99 -9.21
CA ASN A 19 13.99 7.67 -9.79
C ASN A 19 14.96 6.65 -9.17
N VAL A 20 14.48 5.83 -8.24
CA VAL A 20 15.27 4.80 -7.54
C VAL A 20 14.84 3.38 -7.87
N ALA A 21 13.70 3.23 -8.56
CA ALA A 21 13.21 1.92 -9.00
C ALA A 21 14.02 1.39 -10.18
N ILE A 22 14.47 2.29 -11.06
CA ILE A 22 15.25 1.94 -12.25
C ILE A 22 16.72 2.30 -12.04
N ASP A 23 16.99 3.52 -11.59
CA ASP A 23 18.34 4.06 -11.49
C ASP A 23 18.92 3.90 -10.07
N THR A 24 20.24 4.09 -9.95
CA THR A 24 20.94 4.27 -8.67
C THR A 24 21.53 5.68 -8.65
N PRO A 25 20.75 6.71 -8.26
CA PRO A 25 21.27 8.07 -8.17
C PRO A 25 22.43 8.14 -7.17
N PRO A 26 23.40 9.06 -7.35
CA PRO A 26 24.45 9.27 -6.36
C PRO A 26 23.88 9.56 -4.97
N THR A 27 24.52 9.06 -3.91
CA THR A 27 24.06 9.25 -2.53
C THR A 27 23.77 10.71 -2.19
N GLN A 28 24.65 11.63 -2.63
CA GLN A 28 24.47 13.06 -2.42
C GLN A 28 23.15 13.57 -3.03
N ARG A 29 22.80 13.12 -4.24
CA ARG A 29 21.56 13.48 -4.92
C ARG A 29 20.32 12.96 -4.19
N ILE A 30 20.39 11.76 -3.63
CA ILE A 30 19.32 11.15 -2.81
C ILE A 30 19.12 11.98 -1.54
N VAL A 31 20.20 12.28 -0.82
CA VAL A 31 20.18 13.08 0.42
C VAL A 31 19.58 14.45 0.15
N GLU A 32 20.07 15.16 -0.87
CA GLU A 32 19.57 16.48 -1.24
C GLU A 32 18.08 16.46 -1.61
N ALA A 33 17.62 15.43 -2.32
CA ALA A 33 16.21 15.29 -2.68
C ALA A 33 15.31 15.26 -1.44
N VAL A 34 15.66 14.39 -0.48
CA VAL A 34 14.84 14.14 0.70
C VAL A 34 14.97 15.28 1.72
N GLN A 35 16.14 15.89 1.84
CA GLN A 35 16.37 16.98 2.81
C GLN A 35 15.59 18.26 2.45
N LYS A 36 15.49 18.61 1.17
CA LYS A 36 14.79 19.82 0.71
C LYS A 36 13.28 19.63 0.52
N ALA A 37 12.77 18.40 0.64
CA ALA A 37 11.38 18.11 0.34
C ALA A 37 10.44 18.57 1.47
N ASP A 38 9.39 19.32 1.11
CA ASP A 38 8.26 19.62 1.99
C ASP A 38 7.19 18.51 1.94
N ILE A 39 7.13 17.78 0.82
CA ILE A 39 6.20 16.69 0.55
C ILE A 39 6.96 15.54 -0.11
N VAL A 40 6.79 14.33 0.40
CA VAL A 40 7.25 13.09 -0.24
C VAL A 40 6.05 12.30 -0.73
N VAL A 41 5.97 12.13 -2.06
CA VAL A 41 4.96 11.30 -2.72
C VAL A 41 5.61 9.99 -3.18
N VAL A 42 5.11 8.86 -2.67
CA VAL A 42 5.53 7.53 -3.09
C VAL A 42 4.49 6.95 -4.05
N SER A 43 4.93 6.59 -5.26
CA SER A 43 4.07 5.98 -6.27
C SER A 43 3.69 4.55 -5.93
N GLY A 44 2.68 4.02 -6.62
CA GLY A 44 2.47 2.57 -6.70
C GLY A 44 3.64 1.85 -7.38
N GLY A 45 3.64 0.52 -7.30
CA GLY A 45 4.69 -0.36 -7.84
C GLY A 45 4.76 -1.66 -7.06
N ASN A 46 5.88 -2.38 -7.20
CA ASN A 46 6.15 -3.58 -6.41
C ASN A 46 6.70 -3.18 -5.02
N THR A 47 5.92 -3.45 -3.96
CA THR A 47 6.22 -2.99 -2.60
C THR A 47 7.51 -3.60 -2.04
N LEU A 48 7.68 -4.93 -2.16
CA LEU A 48 8.85 -5.62 -1.62
C LEU A 48 10.14 -5.12 -2.28
N TYR A 49 10.12 -5.01 -3.61
CA TYR A 49 11.23 -4.45 -4.36
C TYR A 49 11.55 -3.03 -3.89
N ALA A 50 10.54 -2.17 -3.75
CA ALA A 50 10.72 -0.78 -3.36
C ALA A 50 11.33 -0.63 -1.97
N VAL A 51 10.79 -1.34 -0.97
CA VAL A 51 11.28 -1.28 0.41
C VAL A 51 12.71 -1.81 0.52
N ASP A 52 13.00 -2.99 -0.07
CA ASP A 52 14.36 -3.54 -0.06
C ASP A 52 15.36 -2.60 -0.77
N ARG A 53 14.96 -2.01 -1.89
CA ARG A 53 15.74 -1.02 -2.64
C ARG A 53 16.04 0.21 -1.79
N TRP A 54 15.05 0.74 -1.08
CA TRP A 54 15.23 1.93 -0.24
C TRP A 54 16.14 1.67 0.94
N VAL A 55 16.02 0.50 1.60
CA VAL A 55 16.93 0.10 2.68
C VAL A 55 18.37 0.00 2.16
N LYS A 56 18.57 -0.62 1.00
CA LYS A 56 19.90 -0.73 0.36
C LYS A 56 20.52 0.64 0.03
N LEU A 57 19.69 1.60 -0.37
CA LEU A 57 20.11 2.96 -0.70
C LEU A 57 20.15 3.91 0.52
N GLY A 58 19.76 3.44 1.71
CA GLY A 58 19.67 4.25 2.94
C GLY A 58 18.54 5.30 2.93
N ILE A 59 17.58 5.17 2.01
CA ILE A 59 16.44 6.08 1.87
C ILE A 59 15.48 5.93 3.05
N ASP A 60 15.30 4.71 3.58
CA ASP A 60 14.48 4.42 4.76
C ASP A 60 14.83 5.34 5.95
N LYS A 61 16.12 5.54 6.21
CA LYS A 61 16.62 6.41 7.28
C LYS A 61 16.35 7.89 6.99
N LEU A 62 16.54 8.31 5.75
CA LEU A 62 16.28 9.69 5.32
C LEU A 62 14.79 10.04 5.40
N LEU A 63 13.91 9.10 5.06
CA LEU A 63 12.46 9.27 5.17
C LEU A 63 12.02 9.33 6.64
N ARG A 64 12.63 8.56 7.54
CA ARG A 64 12.37 8.68 8.99
C ARG A 64 12.74 10.07 9.51
N GLN A 65 13.89 10.59 9.11
CA GLN A 65 14.29 11.97 9.44
C GLN A 65 13.34 13.01 8.83
N ALA A 66 12.78 12.76 7.63
CA ALA A 66 11.80 13.64 7.02
C ALA A 66 10.50 13.70 7.84
N VAL A 67 10.02 12.55 8.33
CA VAL A 67 8.87 12.47 9.24
C VAL A 67 9.13 13.28 10.52
N GLU A 68 10.32 13.18 11.13
CA GLU A 68 10.70 13.96 12.31
C GLU A 68 10.69 15.48 12.05
N ARG A 69 11.00 15.90 10.81
CA ARG A 69 10.88 17.30 10.35
C ARG A 69 9.45 17.72 9.96
N ARG A 70 8.46 16.84 10.10
CA ARG A 70 7.06 17.04 9.72
C ARG A 70 6.82 17.24 8.22
N VAL A 71 7.65 16.60 7.39
CA VAL A 71 7.40 16.48 5.95
C VAL A 71 6.11 15.69 5.72
N VAL A 72 5.28 16.13 4.77
CA VAL A 72 4.05 15.40 4.42
C VAL A 72 4.42 14.15 3.63
N MET A 73 4.04 12.98 4.15
CA MET A 73 4.25 11.70 3.49
C MET A 73 2.93 11.21 2.90
N CYS A 74 2.90 10.88 1.62
CA CYS A 74 1.70 10.33 0.99
C CYS A 74 2.01 9.34 -0.13
N GLY A 75 1.06 8.45 -0.40
CA GLY A 75 1.18 7.48 -1.49
C GLY A 75 -0.04 6.56 -1.53
N GLY A 76 -0.32 6.02 -2.70
CA GLY A 76 -1.37 5.02 -2.91
C GLY A 76 -0.79 3.66 -3.28
N SER A 77 -1.58 2.59 -3.13
CA SER A 77 -1.13 1.21 -3.42
C SER A 77 0.12 0.83 -2.60
N ALA A 78 1.22 0.41 -3.22
CA ALA A 78 2.52 0.21 -2.56
C ALA A 78 2.99 1.43 -1.74
N GLY A 79 2.70 2.64 -2.24
CA GLY A 79 2.98 3.89 -1.53
C GLY A 79 2.12 4.08 -0.28
N ALA A 80 0.98 3.40 -0.15
CA ALA A 80 0.23 3.35 1.11
C ALA A 80 0.83 2.32 2.06
N ILE A 81 1.15 1.11 1.56
CA ILE A 81 1.70 0.00 2.36
C ILE A 81 3.00 0.40 3.05
N CYS A 82 3.90 1.08 2.34
CA CYS A 82 5.27 1.29 2.83
C CYS A 82 5.37 2.09 4.14
N TRP A 83 4.36 2.85 4.53
CA TRP A 83 4.35 3.58 5.79
C TRP A 83 4.03 2.69 7.00
N PHE A 84 3.39 1.55 6.78
CA PHE A 84 2.99 0.65 7.85
C PHE A 84 4.11 -0.34 8.23
N ASP A 85 3.92 -1.08 9.32
CA ASP A 85 4.82 -2.19 9.71
C ASP A 85 4.89 -3.23 8.59
N SER A 86 3.73 -3.54 7.99
CA SER A 86 3.59 -4.54 6.95
C SER A 86 2.42 -4.24 6.02
N GLY A 87 2.31 -4.97 4.92
CA GLY A 87 1.11 -4.94 4.10
C GLY A 87 0.87 -6.16 3.24
N HIS A 88 -0.37 -6.28 2.82
CA HIS A 88 -0.84 -7.25 1.84
C HIS A 88 -0.42 -6.77 0.45
N SER A 89 0.53 -7.45 -0.18
CA SER A 89 1.13 -7.00 -1.44
C SER A 89 1.05 -8.05 -2.53
N ASP A 90 0.78 -7.56 -3.74
CA ASP A 90 0.89 -8.19 -5.06
C ASP A 90 2.34 -8.32 -5.53
N SER A 91 3.33 -8.27 -4.64
CA SER A 91 4.75 -8.27 -5.02
C SER A 91 5.19 -9.56 -5.73
N MET A 92 4.40 -10.63 -5.68
CA MET A 92 4.60 -11.88 -6.40
C MET A 92 4.01 -11.87 -7.83
N ASP A 93 3.33 -10.81 -8.25
CA ASP A 93 2.87 -10.68 -9.64
C ASP A 93 4.09 -10.45 -10.55
N PRO A 94 4.45 -11.39 -11.45
CA PRO A 94 5.60 -11.23 -12.33
C PRO A 94 5.55 -9.96 -13.18
N ASP A 95 4.36 -9.47 -13.53
CA ASP A 95 4.23 -8.27 -14.36
C ASP A 95 4.64 -7.01 -13.59
N SER A 96 4.63 -7.07 -12.25
CA SER A 96 5.16 -6.02 -11.39
C SER A 96 6.69 -6.03 -11.26
N TYR A 97 7.37 -7.07 -11.77
CA TYR A 97 8.82 -7.22 -11.62
C TYR A 97 9.56 -6.17 -12.45
N ARG A 98 10.70 -5.69 -11.94
CA ARG A 98 11.46 -4.60 -12.57
C ARG A 98 11.81 -4.90 -14.02
N LYS A 99 12.24 -6.13 -14.32
CA LYS A 99 12.64 -6.52 -15.68
C LYS A 99 11.47 -6.43 -16.66
N ASN A 100 10.29 -6.89 -16.25
CA ASN A 100 9.10 -6.87 -17.08
C ASN A 100 8.59 -5.44 -17.29
N LYS A 101 8.56 -4.63 -16.22
CA LYS A 101 8.23 -3.20 -16.34
C LYS A 101 9.18 -2.38 -17.19
N LEU A 102 10.46 -2.77 -17.28
CA LEU A 102 11.40 -2.14 -18.22
C LEU A 102 11.17 -2.57 -19.67
N ALA A 103 10.71 -3.80 -19.90
CA ALA A 103 10.47 -4.34 -21.24
C ALA A 103 9.16 -3.80 -21.87
N GLU A 104 8.14 -3.54 -21.05
CA GLU A 104 6.81 -3.08 -21.51
C GLU A 104 6.78 -1.61 -21.98
N GLY A 105 7.78 -0.81 -21.61
CA GLY A 105 7.77 0.65 -21.84
C GLY A 105 6.80 1.38 -20.90
N SER A 106 6.96 2.70 -20.73
CA SER A 106 6.23 3.46 -19.70
C SER A 106 4.74 3.75 -20.01
N ASP A 107 4.22 3.24 -21.13
CA ASP A 107 2.86 3.50 -21.65
C ASP A 107 1.93 2.27 -21.56
N SER A 108 2.34 1.18 -20.90
CA SER A 108 1.51 -0.03 -20.79
C SER A 108 0.26 0.18 -19.91
N ARG A 109 -0.77 -0.61 -20.24
CA ARG A 109 -2.09 -0.62 -19.59
C ARG A 109 -1.93 -0.96 -18.10
N ASP A 110 -2.97 -0.71 -17.31
CA ASP A 110 -3.00 -1.17 -15.92
C ASP A 110 -3.12 -2.71 -15.90
N ASP A 111 -1.98 -3.41 -16.00
CA ASP A 111 -1.91 -4.88 -16.06
C ASP A 111 -2.34 -5.55 -14.74
N SER A 112 -2.68 -4.74 -13.73
CA SER A 112 -3.27 -5.16 -12.47
C SER A 112 -4.79 -5.18 -12.48
N ALA A 113 -5.44 -4.81 -13.60
CA ALA A 113 -6.88 -4.89 -13.77
C ALA A 113 -7.40 -6.32 -13.55
N ALA A 114 -8.64 -6.43 -13.08
CA ALA A 114 -9.34 -7.70 -12.94
C ALA A 114 -9.39 -8.44 -14.29
N PRO A 115 -9.26 -9.77 -14.30
CA PRO A 115 -9.37 -10.55 -15.52
C PRO A 115 -10.79 -10.48 -16.09
N GLU A 116 -10.93 -10.53 -17.42
CA GLU A 116 -12.24 -10.53 -18.11
C GLU A 116 -13.01 -11.84 -17.87
N SER A 117 -12.29 -12.94 -17.70
CA SER A 117 -12.83 -14.26 -17.37
C SER A 117 -11.93 -15.01 -16.38
N ALA A 118 -12.41 -16.12 -15.81
CA ALA A 118 -11.61 -16.93 -14.89
C ALA A 118 -10.35 -17.53 -15.56
N ASP A 119 -10.39 -17.76 -16.87
CA ASP A 119 -9.28 -18.32 -17.64
C ASP A 119 -8.14 -17.29 -17.86
N ASP A 120 -8.43 -16.00 -17.74
CA ASP A 120 -7.45 -14.91 -17.87
C ASP A 120 -6.75 -14.59 -16.53
N ALA A 121 -7.14 -15.25 -15.44
CA ALA A 121 -6.57 -15.01 -14.12
C ALA A 121 -5.10 -15.43 -14.06
N LYS A 122 -4.24 -14.49 -13.65
CA LYS A 122 -2.80 -14.71 -13.54
C LYS A 122 -2.48 -15.56 -12.30
N PRO A 123 -1.58 -16.56 -12.40
CA PRO A 123 -1.33 -17.53 -11.34
C PRO A 123 -0.33 -17.00 -10.29
N TRP A 124 -0.66 -15.90 -9.61
CA TRP A 124 0.14 -15.36 -8.50
C TRP A 124 -0.74 -15.15 -7.25
N LYS A 125 -0.09 -15.09 -6.08
CA LYS A 125 -0.77 -14.91 -4.78
C LYS A 125 -0.22 -13.71 -4.03
N TYR A 126 -1.07 -13.04 -3.26
CA TYR A 126 -0.60 -12.00 -2.36
C TYR A 126 0.28 -12.57 -1.26
N ILE A 127 1.21 -11.73 -0.80
CA ILE A 127 2.14 -12.02 0.28
C ILE A 127 2.14 -10.88 1.29
N ARG A 128 2.37 -11.23 2.56
CA ARG A 128 2.66 -10.26 3.61
C ARG A 128 4.10 -9.79 3.43
N VAL A 129 4.31 -8.49 3.28
CA VAL A 129 5.64 -7.89 3.13
C VAL A 129 5.85 -6.82 4.20
N ASN A 130 7.10 -6.62 4.62
CA ASN A 130 7.44 -5.54 5.54
C ASN A 130 7.35 -4.17 4.85
N GLY A 131 6.84 -3.19 5.58
CA GLY A 131 6.97 -1.76 5.25
C GLY A 131 8.13 -1.13 6.03
N MET A 132 8.11 0.19 6.18
CA MET A 132 9.14 0.95 6.92
C MET A 132 8.80 1.13 8.41
N GLY A 133 7.59 0.74 8.84
CA GLY A 133 7.17 0.79 10.24
C GLY A 133 7.11 2.21 10.80
N PHE A 134 6.49 3.15 10.07
CA PHE A 134 6.17 4.48 10.59
C PHE A 134 4.82 4.49 11.30
N LEU A 135 3.90 3.62 10.87
CA LEU A 135 2.59 3.39 11.45
C LEU A 135 2.44 1.89 11.77
N PRO A 136 1.83 1.52 12.90
CA PRO A 136 1.66 0.12 13.20
C PRO A 136 0.50 -0.51 12.41
N GLY A 137 0.61 -1.82 12.15
CA GLY A 137 -0.45 -2.64 11.55
C GLY A 137 -0.15 -3.15 10.13
N LEU A 138 -1.05 -3.99 9.63
CA LEU A 138 -0.97 -4.64 8.32
C LEU A 138 -1.88 -3.92 7.31
N CYS A 139 -1.30 -3.15 6.40
CA CYS A 139 -2.05 -2.35 5.43
C CYS A 139 -2.55 -3.19 4.24
N CYS A 140 -3.82 -3.05 3.88
CA CYS A 140 -4.41 -3.62 2.67
C CYS A 140 -5.05 -2.51 1.82
N PRO A 141 -4.33 -1.94 0.82
CA PRO A 141 -4.93 -1.02 -0.13
C PRO A 141 -5.83 -1.77 -1.12
N HIS A 142 -6.71 -1.06 -1.83
CA HIS A 142 -7.60 -1.61 -2.85
C HIS A 142 -8.46 -2.77 -2.35
N HIS A 143 -8.91 -2.70 -1.09
CA HIS A 143 -9.61 -3.78 -0.40
C HIS A 143 -10.84 -4.28 -1.17
N ASP A 144 -11.53 -3.35 -1.84
CA ASP A 144 -12.73 -3.56 -2.64
C ASP A 144 -12.46 -3.96 -4.11
N ARG A 145 -11.21 -4.27 -4.49
CA ARG A 145 -10.84 -4.58 -5.88
C ARG A 145 -10.41 -6.03 -6.08
N VAL A 146 -10.75 -6.53 -7.25
CA VAL A 146 -10.16 -7.73 -7.84
C VAL A 146 -8.99 -7.27 -8.70
N GLN A 147 -7.83 -7.91 -8.55
CA GLN A 147 -6.67 -7.68 -9.43
C GLN A 147 -6.53 -8.80 -10.45
N SER A 148 -5.44 -8.78 -11.21
CA SER A 148 -5.15 -9.70 -12.31
C SER A 148 -5.17 -11.19 -11.94
N ASN A 149 -5.06 -11.56 -10.66
CA ASN A 149 -5.23 -12.94 -10.19
C ASN A 149 -6.69 -13.40 -10.03
N GLY A 150 -7.67 -12.52 -10.28
CA GLY A 150 -9.09 -12.86 -10.22
C GLY A 150 -9.67 -12.99 -8.82
N VAL A 151 -8.90 -12.73 -7.77
CA VAL A 151 -9.37 -12.83 -6.37
C VAL A 151 -9.68 -11.43 -5.82
N LEU A 152 -10.85 -11.30 -5.18
CA LEU A 152 -11.20 -10.08 -4.46
C LEU A 152 -10.21 -9.90 -3.29
N ARG A 153 -9.56 -8.74 -3.25
CA ARG A 153 -8.51 -8.47 -2.26
C ARG A 153 -9.00 -8.59 -0.82
N ALA A 154 -10.26 -8.25 -0.55
CA ALA A 154 -10.87 -8.45 0.77
C ALA A 154 -10.94 -9.91 1.22
N VAL A 155 -11.11 -10.85 0.28
CA VAL A 155 -11.20 -12.29 0.54
C VAL A 155 -9.80 -12.86 0.77
N ASP A 156 -8.84 -12.55 -0.10
CA ASP A 156 -7.44 -12.99 0.11
C ASP A 156 -6.89 -12.42 1.43
N PHE A 157 -7.22 -11.17 1.76
CA PHE A 157 -6.80 -10.56 3.01
C PHE A 157 -7.31 -11.29 4.26
N ASP A 158 -8.52 -11.87 4.21
CA ASP A 158 -9.05 -12.69 5.31
C ASP A 158 -8.21 -13.96 5.50
N GLU A 159 -7.86 -14.63 4.40
CA GLU A 159 -6.94 -15.78 4.43
C GLU A 159 -5.52 -15.40 4.88
N MET A 160 -5.06 -14.20 4.51
CA MET A 160 -3.78 -13.67 4.98
C MET A 160 -3.80 -13.45 6.50
N LEU A 161 -4.83 -12.81 7.04
CA LEU A 161 -4.96 -12.59 8.48
C LEU A 161 -5.01 -13.91 9.26
N GLN A 162 -5.67 -14.95 8.74
CA GLN A 162 -5.67 -16.27 9.36
C GLN A 162 -4.28 -16.90 9.46
N ARG A 163 -3.38 -16.61 8.51
CA ARG A 163 -1.97 -17.01 8.57
C ARG A 163 -1.13 -16.11 9.48
N HIS A 164 -1.60 -14.90 9.77
CA HIS A 164 -0.92 -13.86 10.54
C HIS A 164 -1.80 -13.30 11.68
N PRO A 165 -2.31 -14.16 12.60
CA PRO A 165 -3.39 -13.78 13.53
C PRO A 165 -2.98 -12.75 14.59
N GLY A 166 -1.68 -12.50 14.77
CA GLY A 166 -1.16 -11.49 15.68
C GLY A 166 -1.18 -10.06 15.13
N GLU A 167 -1.51 -9.87 13.83
CA GLU A 167 -1.56 -8.56 13.19
C GLU A 167 -3.01 -8.04 13.12
N THR A 168 -3.18 -6.71 13.21
CA THR A 168 -4.45 -6.03 12.92
C THR A 168 -4.36 -5.41 11.54
N GLY A 169 -5.32 -5.73 10.69
CA GLY A 169 -5.43 -5.22 9.34
C GLY A 169 -6.12 -3.85 9.28
N ILE A 170 -5.54 -2.94 8.50
CA ILE A 170 -6.20 -1.71 8.05
C ILE A 170 -6.46 -1.79 6.54
N CYS A 171 -7.72 -1.98 6.19
CA CYS A 171 -8.17 -2.25 4.84
C CYS A 171 -8.76 -0.99 4.23
N ILE A 172 -8.13 -0.46 3.19
CA ILE A 172 -8.47 0.81 2.58
C ILE A 172 -9.05 0.52 1.18
N ASP A 173 -10.30 0.92 0.96
CA ASP A 173 -10.92 0.84 -0.38
C ASP A 173 -10.12 1.68 -1.39
N HIS A 174 -10.22 1.35 -2.67
CA HIS A 174 -9.47 1.96 -3.77
C HIS A 174 -9.53 3.50 -3.81
N TRP A 175 -10.67 4.08 -3.44
CA TRP A 175 -10.92 5.51 -3.44
C TRP A 175 -11.00 6.12 -2.03
N ALA A 176 -10.58 5.39 -0.99
CA ALA A 176 -10.48 5.92 0.36
C ALA A 176 -9.02 6.30 0.69
N ALA A 177 -8.84 7.23 1.63
CA ALA A 177 -7.54 7.55 2.20
C ALA A 177 -7.63 7.74 3.71
N LEU A 178 -6.61 7.25 4.41
CA LEU A 178 -6.35 7.55 5.81
C LEU A 178 -5.45 8.77 5.91
N VAL A 179 -5.98 9.89 6.39
CA VAL A 179 -5.20 11.09 6.70
C VAL A 179 -4.80 11.03 8.16
N VAL A 180 -3.50 11.06 8.42
CA VAL A 180 -2.91 10.99 9.76
C VAL A 180 -2.39 12.38 10.14
N ASN A 181 -2.78 12.90 11.29
CA ASN A 181 -2.28 14.17 11.82
C ASN A 181 -2.02 14.04 13.33
N GLY A 182 -0.74 13.94 13.70
CA GLY A 182 -0.33 13.72 15.08
C GLY A 182 -0.88 12.40 15.61
N ASP A 183 -1.70 12.46 16.67
CA ASP A 183 -2.33 11.31 17.29
C ASP A 183 -3.75 11.02 16.76
N SER A 184 -4.18 11.77 15.74
CA SER A 184 -5.53 11.75 15.19
C SER A 184 -5.55 11.32 13.73
N TYR A 185 -6.71 10.90 13.26
CA TYR A 185 -6.91 10.55 11.86
C TYR A 185 -8.25 11.06 11.32
N THR A 186 -8.35 11.12 10.00
CA THR A 186 -9.58 11.33 9.23
C THR A 186 -9.61 10.35 8.06
N VAL A 187 -10.80 9.81 7.75
CA VAL A 187 -11.04 9.03 6.54
C VAL A 187 -11.69 9.94 5.50
N ILE A 188 -11.09 10.02 4.32
CA ILE A 188 -11.63 10.81 3.20
C ILE A 188 -11.84 9.90 1.98
N SER A 189 -12.83 10.25 1.17
CA SER A 189 -13.08 9.64 -0.14
C SER A 189 -13.81 10.63 -1.05
N PRO A 190 -13.62 10.57 -2.39
CA PRO A 190 -14.35 11.42 -3.32
C PRO A 190 -15.84 11.08 -3.36
N GLU A 191 -16.69 12.10 -3.46
CA GLU A 191 -18.12 11.91 -3.65
C GLU A 191 -18.43 11.21 -4.98
N GLY A 192 -19.49 10.40 -5.00
CA GLY A 192 -19.96 9.71 -6.22
C GLY A 192 -19.10 8.52 -6.66
N THR A 193 -18.03 8.18 -5.94
CA THR A 193 -17.25 6.96 -6.20
C THR A 193 -17.87 5.75 -5.51
N ALA A 194 -17.85 4.61 -6.19
CA ALA A 194 -18.29 3.32 -5.64
C ALA A 194 -17.26 2.77 -4.64
N GLY A 195 -17.74 2.11 -3.58
CA GLY A 195 -16.92 1.38 -2.63
C GLY A 195 -17.71 0.41 -1.76
N SER A 196 -17.08 -0.11 -0.71
CA SER A 196 -17.59 -1.27 0.04
C SER A 196 -18.49 -0.92 1.24
N VAL A 197 -18.73 0.36 1.52
CA VAL A 197 -19.55 0.82 2.66
C VAL A 197 -20.96 1.19 2.21
N THR A 198 -21.95 0.37 2.54
CA THR A 198 -23.37 0.67 2.28
C THR A 198 -23.85 1.90 3.06
N ALA A 199 -25.03 2.42 2.70
CA ALA A 199 -25.67 3.54 3.41
C ALA A 199 -25.91 3.28 4.91
N THR A 200 -25.97 2.02 5.34
CA THR A 200 -26.14 1.63 6.74
C THR A 200 -24.82 1.35 7.46
N GLY A 201 -23.67 1.57 6.81
CA GLY A 201 -22.34 1.30 7.38
C GLY A 201 -21.95 -0.19 7.37
N LYS A 202 -22.67 -1.03 6.65
CA LYS A 202 -22.34 -2.46 6.45
C LYS A 202 -21.45 -2.67 5.24
N TYR A 203 -20.67 -3.75 5.26
CA TYR A 203 -19.82 -4.17 4.17
C TYR A 203 -20.63 -4.73 3.00
N THR A 204 -20.18 -4.46 1.78
CA THR A 204 -20.71 -5.05 0.54
C THR A 204 -19.57 -5.28 -0.46
N THR A 205 -19.71 -6.33 -1.27
CA THR A 205 -18.83 -6.62 -2.41
C THR A 205 -19.43 -6.13 -3.74
N GLU A 206 -20.67 -5.61 -3.74
CA GLU A 206 -21.39 -5.22 -4.96
C GLU A 206 -20.97 -3.83 -5.49
N GLY A 207 -20.15 -3.09 -4.74
CA GLY A 207 -19.75 -1.73 -5.12
C GLY A 207 -20.90 -0.71 -5.12
N THR A 208 -22.02 -1.02 -4.45
CA THR A 208 -23.21 -0.15 -4.35
C THR A 208 -23.09 0.93 -3.27
N GLY A 209 -21.99 0.91 -2.50
CA GLY A 209 -21.72 1.82 -1.41
C GLY A 209 -20.77 2.96 -1.78
N LYS A 210 -20.16 3.55 -0.74
CA LYS A 210 -19.07 4.52 -0.85
C LYS A 210 -17.75 3.92 -0.36
N PRO A 211 -16.58 4.49 -0.72
CA PRO A 211 -15.30 4.02 -0.24
C PRO A 211 -15.15 4.29 1.26
N GLY A 212 -14.56 3.33 1.97
CA GLY A 212 -14.21 3.48 3.37
C GLY A 212 -12.98 2.69 3.78
N ILE A 213 -12.80 2.59 5.09
CA ILE A 213 -11.71 1.83 5.71
C ILE A 213 -12.29 0.85 6.71
N TRP A 214 -11.78 -0.38 6.70
CA TRP A 214 -12.18 -1.44 7.61
C TRP A 214 -11.00 -1.86 8.47
N LEU A 215 -11.27 -2.12 9.75
CA LEU A 215 -10.36 -2.88 10.60
C LEU A 215 -10.72 -4.34 10.53
N LYS A 216 -9.70 -5.19 10.40
CA LYS A 216 -9.85 -6.63 10.45
C LYS A 216 -8.86 -7.26 11.42
N SER A 217 -9.28 -8.30 12.12
CA SER A 217 -8.44 -9.06 13.05
C SER A 217 -8.97 -10.48 13.21
N VAL A 218 -8.12 -11.41 13.61
CA VAL A 218 -8.52 -12.79 13.92
C VAL A 218 -8.81 -12.90 15.41
N ASP A 219 -9.92 -13.52 15.80
CA ASP A 219 -10.19 -13.85 17.20
C ASP A 219 -9.58 -15.20 17.61
N GLU A 220 -9.73 -15.55 18.89
CA GLU A 220 -9.22 -16.81 19.46
C GLU A 220 -9.80 -18.07 18.78
N SER A 221 -10.95 -17.95 18.09
CA SER A 221 -11.54 -19.07 17.35
C SER A 221 -10.97 -19.25 15.94
N GLY A 222 -10.12 -18.32 15.49
CA GLY A 222 -9.63 -18.27 14.10
C GLY A 222 -10.57 -17.55 13.13
N SER A 223 -11.64 -16.91 13.64
CA SER A 223 -12.60 -16.18 12.81
C SER A 223 -12.13 -14.76 12.55
N VAL A 224 -12.31 -14.30 11.30
CA VAL A 224 -11.99 -12.91 10.94
C VAL A 224 -13.15 -12.00 11.35
N ASN A 225 -12.83 -11.05 12.21
CA ASN A 225 -13.73 -9.97 12.61
C ASN A 225 -13.47 -8.74 11.75
N GLN A 226 -14.53 -8.02 11.37
CA GLN A 226 -14.45 -6.82 10.57
C GLN A 226 -15.27 -5.68 11.20
N LYS A 227 -14.71 -4.47 11.22
CA LYS A 227 -15.38 -3.27 11.75
C LYS A 227 -15.10 -2.05 10.87
N LEU A 228 -16.14 -1.26 10.58
CA LEU A 228 -16.00 0.01 9.87
C LEU A 228 -15.22 1.01 10.73
N VAL A 229 -14.21 1.66 10.13
CA VAL A 229 -13.46 2.74 10.76
C VAL A 229 -14.32 4.01 10.77
N PRO A 230 -14.51 4.68 11.93
CA PRO A 230 -15.19 5.98 12.00
C PRO A 230 -14.49 7.04 11.13
N SER A 231 -15.22 8.04 10.65
CA SER A 231 -14.68 9.07 9.74
C SER A 231 -13.54 9.90 10.36
N HIS A 232 -13.43 9.94 11.68
CA HIS A 232 -12.34 10.57 12.41
C HIS A 232 -12.17 9.91 13.78
N GLY A 233 -10.99 10.05 14.39
CA GLY A 233 -10.72 9.51 15.71
C GLY A 233 -9.25 9.60 16.12
N LYS A 234 -8.89 8.84 17.16
CA LYS A 234 -7.50 8.68 17.61
C LYS A 234 -6.84 7.49 16.91
N LEU A 235 -5.59 7.63 16.50
CA LEU A 235 -4.84 6.56 15.83
C LEU A 235 -4.72 5.31 16.69
N SER A 236 -4.53 5.48 18.00
CA SER A 236 -4.44 4.37 18.96
C SER A 236 -5.68 3.48 19.01
N ASN A 237 -6.82 3.95 18.50
CA ASN A 237 -8.05 3.17 18.44
C ASN A 237 -8.10 2.24 17.22
N ILE A 238 -7.32 2.53 16.18
CA ILE A 238 -7.40 1.86 14.88
C ILE A 238 -6.08 1.22 14.44
N LEU A 239 -4.93 1.69 14.93
CA LEU A 239 -3.61 1.16 14.65
C LEU A 239 -2.97 0.65 15.94
N LYS A 240 -2.52 -0.59 15.93
CA LYS A 240 -1.90 -1.26 17.07
C LYS A 240 -0.71 -2.10 16.59
N PRO A 241 0.40 -2.12 17.33
CA PRO A 241 1.49 -3.05 17.06
C PRO A 241 0.99 -4.49 17.07
N ALA A 242 1.59 -5.34 16.25
CA ALA A 242 1.30 -6.76 16.24
C ALA A 242 1.64 -7.40 17.59
N THR A 243 0.81 -8.32 18.06
CA THR A 243 1.13 -9.15 19.24
C THR A 243 2.14 -10.24 18.89
N GLN A 244 2.12 -10.67 17.62
CA GLN A 244 3.06 -11.62 17.03
C GLN A 244 3.18 -11.31 15.53
N VAL A 245 4.40 -11.36 15.01
CA VAL A 245 4.66 -11.29 13.56
C VAL A 245 5.04 -12.68 13.07
N VAL A 246 4.35 -13.15 12.03
CA VAL A 246 4.69 -14.36 11.29
C VAL A 246 5.16 -13.91 9.90
N GLU A 247 6.40 -14.22 9.54
CA GLU A 247 6.91 -13.84 8.22
C GLU A 247 6.33 -14.74 7.13
N ASP A 248 6.06 -14.18 5.94
CA ASP A 248 5.60 -14.98 4.80
C ASP A 248 6.81 -15.70 4.17
N ALA A 249 6.81 -17.04 4.22
CA ALA A 249 7.92 -17.87 3.75
C ALA A 249 8.27 -17.67 2.27
N ARG A 250 7.40 -17.04 1.49
CA ARG A 250 7.59 -16.78 0.04
C ARG A 250 8.36 -15.48 -0.24
N VAL A 251 8.63 -14.64 0.77
CA VAL A 251 9.34 -13.36 0.60
C VAL A 251 10.73 -13.57 -0.04
N ASP A 252 11.49 -14.57 0.41
CA ASP A 252 12.84 -14.80 -0.12
C ASP A 252 12.82 -15.32 -1.56
N GLN A 253 11.80 -16.12 -1.93
CA GLN A 253 11.59 -16.50 -3.32
C GLN A 253 11.31 -15.26 -4.18
N CYS A 254 10.40 -14.38 -3.73
CA CYS A 254 10.08 -13.14 -4.44
C CYS A 254 11.32 -12.27 -4.68
N ARG A 255 12.21 -12.16 -3.68
CA ARG A 255 13.50 -11.44 -3.80
C ARG A 255 14.45 -12.07 -4.81
N GLN A 256 14.47 -13.40 -4.93
CA GLN A 256 15.29 -14.10 -5.92
C GLN A 256 14.78 -13.85 -7.34
N GLU A 257 13.46 -13.80 -7.52
CA GLU A 257 12.83 -13.57 -8.82
C GLU A 257 12.85 -12.09 -9.24
N ASN A 258 12.74 -11.16 -8.29
CA ASN A 258 12.75 -9.71 -8.52
C ASN A 258 13.76 -8.97 -7.60
N PRO A 259 15.08 -9.15 -7.81
CA PRO A 259 16.10 -8.62 -6.91
C PRO A 259 16.22 -7.10 -6.99
N SER A 260 16.36 -6.46 -5.83
CA SER A 260 16.67 -5.02 -5.67
C SER A 260 18.16 -4.72 -5.96
N VAL A 261 18.55 -4.92 -7.23
CA VAL A 261 19.89 -4.62 -7.77
C VAL A 261 20.26 -3.17 -7.59
#